data_AF-A0A251XR95-F1
#
_entry.id   AF-A0A251XR95-F1
#
_cell.length_a   1.000
_cell.length_b   1.000
_cell.length_c   1.000
_cell.angle_alpha   90.00
_cell.angle_beta   90.00
_cell.angle_gamma   90.00
#
_symmetry.space_group_name_H-M   'P 1'
#
loop_
_entity.id
_entity.type
_entity.pdbx_description
1 polymer ?
#
loop_
_entity_poly.entity_id
_entity_poly.type
_entity_poly.pdbx_seq_one_letter_code
_entity_poly.pdbx_strand_id
1 'polypeptide(L)'
;MNGDLLLNIVLVVVFVLVGGVFAATEMALVTLREGQLNALAARGRRGEKVAALARNPNTFLAAVQIGVTVAGFASAAYGAASIAPSVAPLFVAWGLDEQLASTIATLALTLVIAYLSLVLGELAPKRLAIQRNAAFAYGVAPVLNGFAILMRPVIWLLSVSTNLVVRILGGDPDKTGEEMSEEELRDIVSSHEGLPDDERRILDDVLSLRHRQLSEVMKPRPEIAALDGTGTVREAGLDVQDRPYSRYPVMDKSIDDVIGFVHVRDLYQAIAADPSGPCPRSSARSPTSRRPRACSRRSR
;
A
#
# COMPACT_ATOMS: atom_id res chain seq x y z
N MET A 1 -16.75 -42.68 34.04
CA MET A 1 -17.55 -42.55 32.79
C MET A 1 -17.95 -41.10 32.51
N ASN A 2 -18.72 -40.41 33.37
CA ASN A 2 -19.10 -39.01 33.07
C ASN A 2 -17.95 -37.99 33.20
N GLY A 3 -17.02 -38.19 34.13
CA GLY A 3 -15.88 -37.29 34.34
C GLY A 3 -14.90 -37.27 33.17
N ASP A 4 -14.60 -38.43 32.60
CA ASP A 4 -13.65 -38.58 31.49
C ASP A 4 -14.21 -38.00 30.19
N LEU A 5 -15.50 -38.22 29.92
CA LEU A 5 -16.18 -37.64 28.76
C LEU A 5 -16.21 -36.11 28.84
N LEU A 6 -16.52 -35.55 30.01
CA LEU A 6 -16.57 -34.10 30.21
C LEU A 6 -15.17 -33.48 30.05
N LEU A 7 -14.14 -34.14 30.57
CA LEU A 7 -12.75 -33.73 30.35
C LEU A 7 -12.37 -33.75 28.87
N ASN A 8 -12.73 -34.82 28.14
CA ASN A 8 -12.46 -34.93 26.71
C ASN A 8 -13.13 -33.80 25.92
N ILE A 9 -14.39 -33.48 26.24
CA ILE A 9 -15.12 -32.36 25.62
C ILE A 9 -14.43 -31.03 25.92
N VAL A 10 -14.05 -30.77 27.18
CA VAL A 10 -13.31 -29.55 27.54
C VAL A 10 -12.01 -29.46 26.76
N LEU A 11 -11.28 -30.56 26.60
CA LEU A 11 -10.03 -30.56 25.86
C LEU A 11 -10.23 -30.22 24.37
N VAL A 12 -11.26 -30.78 23.73
CA VAL A 12 -11.62 -30.41 22.34
C VAL A 12 -11.97 -28.92 22.25
N VAL A 13 -12.78 -28.40 23.18
CA VAL A 13 -13.13 -26.97 23.21
C VAL A 13 -11.88 -26.11 23.39
N VAL A 14 -10.94 -26.50 24.25
CA VAL A 14 -9.66 -25.80 24.41
C VAL A 14 -8.86 -25.79 23.12
N PHE A 15 -8.75 -26.91 22.40
CA PHE A 15 -8.09 -26.94 21.09
C PHE A 15 -8.76 -26.00 20.08
N VAL A 16 -10.09 -26.00 20.00
CA VAL A 16 -10.85 -25.09 19.13
C VAL A 16 -10.59 -23.63 19.48
N LEU A 17 -10.59 -23.27 20.77
CA LEU A 17 -10.33 -21.90 21.22
C LEU A 17 -8.89 -21.46 20.93
N VAL A 18 -7.92 -22.35 21.13
CA VAL A 18 -6.51 -22.08 20.78
C VAL A 18 -6.38 -21.83 19.27
N GLY A 19 -7.01 -22.66 18.45
CA GLY A 19 -7.10 -22.42 16.99
C GLY A 19 -7.73 -21.07 16.68
N GLY A 20 -8.80 -20.70 17.39
CA GLY A 20 -9.47 -19.40 17.28
C GLY A 20 -8.58 -18.21 17.58
N VAL A 21 -7.71 -18.30 18.58
CA VAL A 21 -6.75 -17.24 18.90
C VAL A 21 -5.73 -17.07 17.77
N PHE A 22 -5.24 -18.17 17.19
CA PHE A 22 -4.36 -18.12 16.02
C PHE A 22 -5.08 -17.51 14.81
N ALA A 23 -6.28 -17.98 14.47
CA ALA A 23 -7.07 -17.49 13.34
C ALA A 23 -7.43 -16.00 13.47
N ALA A 24 -7.83 -15.54 14.67
CA ALA A 24 -8.10 -14.13 14.93
C ALA A 24 -6.83 -13.28 14.82
N THR A 25 -5.69 -13.80 15.27
CA THR A 25 -4.41 -13.11 15.17
C THR A 25 -4.01 -12.87 13.72
N GLU A 26 -4.09 -13.92 12.90
CA GLU A 26 -3.80 -13.88 11.47
C GLU A 26 -4.54 -12.70 10.82
N MET A 27 -5.86 -12.68 11.01
CA MET A 27 -6.72 -11.66 10.42
C MET A 27 -6.51 -10.27 11.05
N ALA A 28 -6.22 -10.20 12.35
CA ALA A 28 -5.91 -8.93 13.00
C ALA A 28 -4.66 -8.29 12.38
N LEU A 29 -3.60 -9.07 12.11
CA LEU A 29 -2.34 -8.52 11.58
C LEU A 29 -2.43 -8.17 10.10
N VAL A 30 -3.09 -9.00 9.28
CA VAL A 30 -3.27 -8.75 7.84
C VAL A 30 -4.12 -7.50 7.57
N THR A 31 -5.03 -7.15 8.47
CA THR A 31 -5.94 -6.00 8.29
C THR A 31 -5.42 -4.69 8.88
N LEU A 32 -4.24 -4.68 9.51
CA LEU A 32 -3.66 -3.44 10.06
C LEU A 32 -3.17 -2.53 8.94
N ARG A 33 -3.63 -1.27 8.97
CA ARG A 33 -3.15 -0.22 8.08
C ARG A 33 -1.84 0.38 8.60
N GLU A 34 -1.02 0.96 7.71
CA GLU A 34 0.28 1.56 8.08
C GLU A 34 0.17 2.60 9.21
N GLY A 35 -0.89 3.43 9.20
CA GLY A 35 -1.15 4.37 10.30
C GLY A 35 -1.39 3.69 11.66
N GLN A 36 -2.05 2.53 11.68
CA GLN A 36 -2.28 1.75 12.90
C GLN A 36 -0.99 1.05 13.36
N LEU A 37 -0.16 0.57 12.42
CA LEU A 37 1.15 -0.01 12.71
C LEU A 37 2.09 1.01 13.36
N ASN A 38 2.12 2.24 12.84
CA ASN A 38 2.89 3.33 13.43
C ASN A 38 2.41 3.69 14.83
N ALA A 39 1.09 3.77 15.05
CA ALA A 39 0.51 4.00 16.37
C ALA A 39 0.83 2.86 17.34
N LEU A 40 0.88 1.61 16.86
CA LEU A 40 1.24 0.45 17.65
C LEU A 40 2.72 0.48 18.05
N ALA A 41 3.61 0.78 17.09
CA ALA A 41 5.05 0.91 17.32
C ALA A 41 5.38 1.97 18.39
N ALA A 42 4.62 3.07 18.42
CA ALA A 42 4.77 4.12 19.41
C ALA A 42 4.41 3.70 20.86
N ARG A 43 3.70 2.57 21.06
CA ARG A 43 3.32 2.05 22.40
C ARG A 43 4.46 1.29 23.12
N GLY A 44 5.70 1.47 22.67
CA GLY A 44 6.92 0.92 23.27
C GLY A 44 7.41 -0.38 22.63
N ARG A 45 8.44 -1.00 23.23
CA ARG A 45 9.19 -2.15 22.67
C ARG A 45 8.34 -3.33 22.20
N ARG A 46 7.19 -3.58 22.86
CA ARG A 46 6.27 -4.64 22.45
C ARG A 46 5.54 -4.28 21.15
N GLY A 47 5.02 -3.06 21.07
CA GLY A 47 4.30 -2.60 19.89
C GLY A 47 5.19 -2.49 18.66
N GLU A 48 6.46 -2.11 18.85
CA GLU A 48 7.47 -2.08 17.78
C GLU A 48 7.69 -3.47 17.17
N LYS A 49 7.84 -4.51 18.01
CA LYS A 49 7.99 -5.90 17.54
C LYS A 49 6.77 -6.38 16.76
N VAL A 50 5.56 -6.02 17.21
CA VAL A 50 4.32 -6.41 16.53
C VAL A 50 4.20 -5.70 15.19
N ALA A 51 4.51 -4.41 15.14
CA ALA A 51 4.52 -3.65 13.90
C ALA A 51 5.55 -4.22 12.91
N ALA A 52 6.75 -4.58 13.38
CA ALA A 52 7.77 -5.21 12.55
C ALA A 52 7.33 -6.58 12.00
N LEU A 53 6.58 -7.35 12.80
CA LEU A 53 6.05 -8.64 12.41
C LEU A 53 4.91 -8.52 11.40
N ALA A 54 4.01 -7.54 11.59
CA ALA A 54 2.93 -7.24 10.65
C ALA A 54 3.45 -6.76 9.29
N ARG A 55 4.55 -5.98 9.27
CA ARG A 55 5.20 -5.51 8.04
C ARG A 55 5.91 -6.63 7.26
N ASN A 56 6.23 -7.75 7.89
CA ASN A 56 6.83 -8.92 7.26
C ASN A 56 5.94 -10.15 7.44
N PRO A 57 4.77 -10.19 6.78
CA PRO A 57 3.73 -11.16 7.09
C PRO A 57 4.12 -12.59 6.69
N ASN A 58 4.95 -12.81 5.67
CA ASN A 58 5.17 -14.15 5.11
C ASN A 58 5.62 -15.21 6.14
N THR A 59 6.65 -14.91 6.93
CA THR A 59 7.15 -15.83 7.97
C THR A 59 6.13 -16.02 9.09
N PHE A 60 5.39 -14.96 9.40
CA PHE A 60 4.42 -14.94 10.49
C PHE A 60 3.14 -15.70 10.14
N LEU A 61 2.60 -15.48 8.95
CA LEU A 61 1.41 -16.12 8.43
C LEU A 61 1.61 -17.64 8.35
N ALA A 62 2.78 -18.08 7.88
CA ALA A 62 3.12 -19.50 7.89
C ALA A 62 3.06 -20.10 9.30
N ALA A 63 3.64 -19.42 10.30
CA ALA A 63 3.62 -19.90 11.69
C ALA A 63 2.20 -20.02 12.25
N VAL A 64 1.39 -18.96 12.10
CA VAL A 64 0.02 -18.95 12.62
C VAL A 64 -0.86 -19.96 11.90
N GLN A 65 -0.69 -20.13 10.58
CA GLN A 65 -1.41 -21.12 9.79
C GLN A 65 -1.14 -22.55 10.29
N ILE A 66 0.11 -22.87 10.65
CA ILE A 66 0.45 -24.15 11.29
C ILE A 66 -0.30 -24.29 12.61
N GLY A 67 -0.35 -23.23 13.41
CA GLY A 67 -1.09 -23.20 14.68
C GLY A 67 -2.57 -23.53 14.50
N VAL A 68 -3.25 -22.85 13.56
CA VAL A 68 -4.66 -23.12 13.22
C VAL A 68 -4.85 -24.56 12.75
N THR A 69 -3.99 -25.03 11.84
CA THR A 69 -4.08 -26.37 11.25
C THR A 69 -3.87 -27.46 12.29
N VAL A 70 -2.83 -27.34 13.13
CA VAL A 70 -2.54 -28.32 14.19
C VAL A 70 -3.65 -28.34 15.24
N ALA A 71 -4.16 -27.17 15.65
CA ALA A 71 -5.27 -27.08 16.61
C ALA A 71 -6.55 -27.71 16.03
N GLY A 72 -6.86 -27.44 14.77
CA GLY A 72 -8.00 -28.02 14.06
C GLY A 72 -7.89 -29.55 13.98
N PHE A 73 -6.76 -30.08 13.49
CA PHE A 73 -6.55 -31.52 13.42
C PHE A 73 -6.55 -32.19 14.79
N ALA A 74 -5.91 -31.57 15.79
CA ALA A 74 -5.91 -32.11 17.16
C ALA A 74 -7.33 -32.18 17.72
N SER A 75 -8.15 -31.13 17.54
CA SER A 75 -9.54 -31.12 18.01
C SER A 75 -10.38 -32.22 17.35
N ALA A 76 -10.27 -32.37 16.02
CA ALA A 76 -11.03 -33.34 15.24
C ALA A 76 -10.59 -34.77 15.52
N ALA A 77 -9.29 -35.05 15.48
CA ALA A 77 -8.75 -36.39 15.71
C ALA A 77 -8.94 -36.84 17.16
N TYR A 78 -8.67 -35.96 18.13
CA TYR A 78 -8.85 -36.28 19.54
C TYR A 78 -10.33 -36.48 19.89
N GLY A 79 -11.22 -35.59 19.40
CA GLY A 79 -12.64 -35.73 19.68
C GLY A 79 -13.26 -36.95 18.99
N ALA A 80 -12.85 -37.28 17.77
CA ALA A 80 -13.24 -38.53 17.13
C ALA A 80 -12.79 -39.74 17.95
N ALA A 81 -11.52 -39.82 18.35
CA ALA A 81 -10.99 -40.98 19.10
C ALA A 81 -11.55 -41.09 20.53
N SER A 82 -11.78 -39.97 21.21
CA SER A 82 -12.05 -39.94 22.66
C SER A 82 -13.52 -39.76 23.02
N ILE A 83 -14.34 -39.21 22.11
CA ILE A 83 -15.75 -38.91 22.36
C ILE A 83 -16.66 -39.82 21.50
N ALA A 84 -16.27 -40.21 20.27
CA ALA A 84 -17.12 -41.04 19.41
C ALA A 84 -17.53 -42.40 20.03
N PRO A 85 -16.67 -43.10 20.80
CA PRO A 85 -17.07 -44.33 21.48
C PRO A 85 -18.22 -44.13 22.48
N SER A 86 -18.38 -42.93 23.03
CA SER A 86 -19.50 -42.60 23.93
C SER A 86 -20.81 -42.33 23.19
N VAL A 87 -20.75 -42.06 21.88
CA VAL A 87 -21.90 -41.78 21.01
C VAL A 87 -22.37 -43.05 20.29
N ALA A 88 -21.47 -43.99 20.01
CA ALA A 88 -21.78 -45.25 19.31
C ALA A 88 -22.97 -46.04 19.90
N PRO A 89 -23.15 -46.17 21.24
CA PRO A 89 -24.30 -46.88 21.80
C PRO A 89 -25.67 -46.30 21.44
N LEU A 90 -25.75 -44.99 21.14
CA LEU A 90 -26.99 -44.35 20.69
C LEU A 90 -27.42 -44.87 19.31
N PHE A 91 -26.45 -45.10 18.42
CA PHE A 91 -26.70 -45.66 17.10
C PHE A 91 -27.06 -47.15 17.17
N VAL A 92 -26.44 -47.90 18.09
CA VAL A 92 -26.84 -49.30 18.37
C VAL A 92 -28.28 -49.34 18.89
N ALA A 93 -28.68 -48.41 19.77
CA ALA A 93 -30.05 -48.32 20.25
C ALA A 93 -31.08 -47.99 19.15
N TRP A 94 -30.63 -47.47 18.00
CA TRP A 94 -31.45 -47.25 16.81
C TRP A 94 -31.50 -48.46 15.86
N GLY A 95 -30.92 -49.59 16.24
CA GLY A 95 -30.98 -50.85 15.49
C GLY A 95 -29.85 -51.05 14.48
N LEU A 96 -28.77 -50.25 14.56
CA LEU A 96 -27.57 -50.46 13.75
C LEU A 96 -26.69 -51.55 14.36
N ASP A 97 -26.03 -52.31 13.48
CA ASP A 97 -24.96 -53.22 13.88
C ASP A 97 -23.81 -52.45 14.57
N GLU A 98 -23.11 -53.08 15.51
CA GLU A 98 -22.09 -52.44 16.35
C GLU A 98 -20.94 -51.84 15.51
N GLN A 99 -20.55 -52.50 14.42
CA GLN A 99 -19.45 -52.05 13.57
C GLN A 99 -19.86 -50.85 12.70
N LEU A 100 -21.10 -50.88 12.19
CA LEU A 100 -21.71 -49.75 11.48
C LEU A 100 -21.95 -48.56 12.42
N ALA A 101 -22.47 -48.80 13.63
CA ALA A 101 -22.74 -47.79 14.63
C ALA A 101 -21.46 -47.04 15.05
N SER A 102 -20.36 -47.76 15.27
CA SER A 102 -19.06 -47.16 15.60
C SER A 102 -18.50 -46.29 14.45
N THR A 103 -18.62 -46.78 13.20
CA THR A 103 -18.18 -46.03 12.01
C THR A 103 -18.99 -44.75 11.82
N ILE A 104 -20.31 -44.86 11.91
CA ILE A 104 -21.24 -43.72 11.76
C ILE A 104 -21.02 -42.71 12.89
N ALA A 105 -20.87 -43.16 14.14
CA ALA A 105 -20.60 -42.29 15.28
C ALA A 105 -19.29 -41.51 15.10
N THR A 106 -18.23 -42.18 14.63
CA THR A 106 -16.93 -41.54 14.38
C THR A 106 -17.05 -40.50 13.28
N LEU A 107 -17.68 -40.82 12.15
CA LEU A 107 -17.87 -39.89 11.04
C LEU A 107 -18.75 -38.70 11.43
N ALA A 108 -19.92 -38.96 12.03
CA ALA A 108 -20.84 -37.92 12.46
C ALA A 108 -20.20 -36.97 13.47
N LEU A 109 -19.50 -37.52 14.48
CA LEU A 109 -18.85 -36.69 15.48
C LEU A 109 -17.67 -35.89 14.90
N THR A 110 -16.88 -36.50 14.00
CA THR A 110 -15.81 -35.79 13.29
C THR A 110 -16.38 -34.60 12.52
N LEU A 111 -17.50 -34.77 11.80
CA LEU A 111 -18.17 -33.70 11.07
C LEU A 111 -18.69 -32.60 11.99
N VAL A 112 -19.30 -32.97 13.12
CA VAL A 112 -19.79 -32.00 14.12
C VAL A 112 -18.63 -31.19 14.70
N ILE A 113 -17.54 -31.84 15.11
CA ILE A 113 -16.37 -31.16 15.64
C ILE A 113 -15.71 -30.30 14.57
N ALA A 114 -15.59 -30.78 13.33
CA ALA A 114 -15.05 -30.01 12.22
C ALA A 114 -15.87 -28.74 11.97
N TYR A 115 -17.20 -28.83 11.97
CA TYR A 115 -18.08 -27.68 11.84
C TYR A 115 -17.91 -26.69 13.00
N LEU A 116 -17.91 -27.17 14.25
CA LEU A 116 -17.72 -26.33 15.43
C LEU A 116 -16.32 -25.69 15.44
N SER A 117 -15.29 -26.42 15.05
CA SER A 117 -13.92 -25.90 14.93
C SER A 117 -13.81 -24.85 13.83
N LEU A 118 -14.48 -25.06 12.68
CA LEU A 118 -14.49 -24.07 11.61
C LEU A 118 -15.23 -22.78 12.02
N VAL A 119 -16.39 -22.91 12.66
CA VAL A 119 -17.19 -21.75 13.07
C VAL A 119 -16.54 -21.01 14.25
N LEU A 120 -16.25 -21.72 15.34
CA LEU A 120 -15.78 -21.13 16.60
C LEU A 120 -14.26 -20.94 16.64
N GLY A 121 -13.51 -21.82 15.98
CA GLY A 121 -12.05 -21.81 15.93
C GLY A 121 -11.47 -21.09 14.73
N GLU A 122 -12.28 -20.65 13.76
CA GLU A 122 -11.76 -19.93 12.59
C GLU A 122 -12.62 -18.75 12.15
N LEU A 123 -13.84 -18.99 11.68
CA LEU A 123 -14.66 -17.97 11.01
C LEU A 123 -15.13 -16.84 11.95
N ALA A 124 -15.67 -17.18 13.12
CA ALA A 124 -16.12 -16.18 14.09
C ALA A 124 -14.94 -15.37 14.67
N PRO A 125 -13.82 -15.99 15.11
CA PRO A 125 -12.64 -15.25 15.54
C PRO A 125 -12.09 -14.31 14.47
N LYS A 126 -12.01 -14.75 13.20
CA LYS A 126 -11.58 -13.89 12.08
C LYS A 126 -12.49 -12.67 11.92
N ARG A 127 -13.82 -12.85 11.97
CA ARG A 127 -14.78 -11.74 11.89
C ARG A 127 -14.66 -10.77 13.06
N LEU A 128 -14.46 -11.26 14.28
CA LEU A 128 -14.26 -10.42 15.47
C LEU A 128 -12.94 -9.65 15.40
N ALA A 129 -11.88 -10.28 14.88
CA ALA A 129 -10.58 -9.65 14.72
C ALA A 129 -10.61 -8.44 13.80
N ILE A 130 -11.37 -8.50 12.69
CA ILE A 130 -11.52 -7.36 11.75
C ILE A 130 -12.11 -6.13 12.45
N GLN A 131 -13.06 -6.32 13.37
CA GLN A 131 -13.71 -5.22 14.07
C GLN A 131 -12.81 -4.54 15.13
N ARG A 132 -11.81 -5.27 15.66
CA ARG A 132 -10.93 -4.81 16.76
C ARG A 132 -9.46 -5.20 16.57
N ASN A 133 -8.95 -5.05 15.36
CA ASN A 133 -7.65 -5.55 14.93
C ASN A 133 -6.46 -5.01 15.76
N ALA A 134 -6.38 -3.70 16.01
CA ALA A 134 -5.23 -3.13 16.76
C ALA A 134 -5.14 -3.57 18.23
N ALA A 135 -6.28 -3.70 18.92
CA ALA A 135 -6.30 -4.14 20.33
C ALA A 135 -5.97 -5.63 20.44
N PHE A 136 -6.52 -6.44 19.52
CA PHE A 136 -6.28 -7.87 19.47
C PHE A 136 -4.80 -8.17 19.15
N ALA A 137 -4.25 -7.53 18.12
CA ALA A 137 -2.85 -7.70 17.74
C ALA A 137 -1.88 -7.35 18.88
N TYR A 138 -2.16 -6.28 19.65
CA TYR A 138 -1.32 -5.91 20.80
C TYR A 138 -1.40 -6.94 21.95
N GLY A 139 -2.58 -7.50 22.21
CA GLY A 139 -2.80 -8.45 23.31
C GLY A 139 -2.14 -9.81 23.07
N VAL A 140 -2.21 -10.32 21.84
CA VAL A 140 -1.72 -11.67 21.49
C VAL A 140 -0.23 -11.67 21.11
N ALA A 141 0.33 -10.50 20.82
CA ALA A 141 1.73 -10.25 20.52
C ALA A 141 2.80 -11.10 21.27
N PRO A 142 2.82 -11.14 22.62
CA PRO A 142 3.86 -11.87 23.34
C PRO A 142 3.77 -13.38 23.15
N VAL A 143 2.55 -13.94 23.11
CA VAL A 143 2.31 -15.38 22.90
C VAL A 143 2.80 -15.77 21.51
N LEU A 144 2.51 -14.93 20.52
CA LEU A 144 2.90 -15.17 19.13
C LEU A 144 4.39 -15.09 18.91
N ASN A 145 5.06 -14.10 19.51
CA ASN A 145 6.50 -14.00 19.37
C ASN A 145 7.21 -15.21 20.00
N GLY A 146 6.72 -15.71 21.14
CA GLY A 146 7.21 -16.95 21.73
C GLY A 146 6.96 -18.17 20.82
N PHE A 147 5.75 -18.30 20.30
CA PHE A 147 5.38 -19.39 19.39
C PHE A 147 6.16 -19.36 18.07
N ALA A 148 6.36 -18.18 17.49
CA ALA A 148 7.15 -18.01 16.26
C ALA A 148 8.61 -18.43 16.49
N ILE A 149 9.21 -18.09 17.64
CA ILE A 149 10.56 -18.54 18.00
C ILE A 149 10.61 -20.07 18.11
N LEU A 150 9.63 -20.68 18.78
CA LEU A 150 9.53 -22.13 18.92
C LEU A 150 9.37 -22.83 17.56
N MET A 151 8.55 -22.26 16.67
CA MET A 151 8.25 -22.82 15.35
C MET A 151 9.25 -22.46 14.27
N ARG A 152 10.30 -21.66 14.57
CA ARG A 152 11.37 -21.31 13.62
C ARG A 152 11.88 -22.47 12.75
N PRO A 153 12.24 -23.65 13.28
CA PRO A 153 12.74 -24.74 12.44
C PRO A 153 11.66 -25.27 11.49
N VAL A 154 10.41 -25.33 11.93
CA VAL A 154 9.27 -25.79 11.11
C VAL A 154 8.97 -24.78 10.01
N ILE A 155 8.97 -23.48 10.34
CA ILE A 155 8.78 -22.40 9.39
C ILE A 155 9.89 -22.40 8.34
N TRP A 156 11.14 -22.59 8.75
CA TRP A 156 12.27 -22.69 7.81
C TRP A 156 12.09 -23.86 6.84
N LEU A 157 11.73 -25.04 7.35
CA LEU A 157 11.49 -26.22 6.52
C LEU A 157 10.36 -25.97 5.52
N LEU A 158 9.26 -25.36 5.97
CA LEU A 158 8.14 -24.98 5.12
C LEU A 158 8.56 -23.98 4.05
N SER A 159 9.25 -22.89 4.40
CA SER A 159 9.75 -21.91 3.43
C SER A 159 10.65 -22.55 2.38
N VAL A 160 11.57 -23.43 2.77
CA VAL A 160 12.42 -24.17 1.81
C VAL A 160 11.56 -25.04 0.90
N SER A 161 10.59 -25.78 1.44
CA SER A 161 9.71 -26.64 0.66
C SER A 161 8.82 -25.84 -0.31
N THR A 162 8.25 -24.72 0.13
CA THR A 162 7.41 -23.84 -0.69
C THR A 162 8.23 -23.20 -1.80
N ASN A 163 9.41 -22.67 -1.48
CA ASN A 163 10.29 -22.07 -2.47
C ASN A 163 10.76 -23.09 -3.52
N LEU A 164 11.00 -24.34 -3.12
CA LEU A 164 11.31 -25.41 -4.05
C LEU A 164 10.15 -25.69 -5.00
N VAL A 165 8.92 -25.81 -4.48
CA VAL A 165 7.72 -26.03 -5.31
C VAL A 165 7.49 -24.86 -6.28
N VAL A 166 7.61 -23.61 -5.80
CA VAL A 166 7.47 -22.41 -6.64
C VAL A 166 8.50 -22.41 -7.77
N ARG A 167 9.77 -22.72 -7.47
CA ARG A 167 10.83 -22.83 -8.48
C ARG A 167 10.59 -23.95 -9.50
N ILE A 168 10.09 -25.10 -9.05
CA ILE A 168 9.73 -26.22 -9.95
C ILE A 168 8.60 -25.82 -10.90
N LEU A 169 7.63 -25.04 -10.43
CA LEU A 169 6.52 -24.53 -11.23
C LEU A 169 6.92 -23.30 -12.09
N GLY A 170 8.19 -22.87 -12.05
CA GLY A 170 8.70 -21.75 -12.86
C GLY A 170 8.46 -20.36 -12.27
N GLY A 171 8.00 -20.26 -11.02
CA GLY A 171 7.83 -19.00 -10.31
C GLY A 171 9.10 -18.54 -9.60
N ASP A 172 9.14 -17.25 -9.26
CA ASP A 172 10.20 -16.65 -8.45
C ASP A 172 9.68 -16.44 -7.01
N PRO A 173 10.18 -17.19 -6.01
CA PRO A 173 9.72 -17.10 -4.63
C PRO A 173 10.09 -15.77 -3.94
N ASP A 174 11.02 -14.99 -4.50
CA ASP A 174 11.47 -13.72 -3.92
C ASP A 174 10.72 -12.51 -4.51
N LYS A 175 9.80 -12.74 -5.46
CA LYS A 175 8.89 -11.70 -5.96
C LYS A 175 7.79 -11.39 -4.94
N THR A 176 8.01 -10.39 -4.10
CA THR A 176 6.93 -9.62 -3.47
C THR A 176 6.23 -8.76 -4.53
N GLY A 177 4.90 -8.69 -4.48
CA GLY A 177 4.00 -8.20 -5.55
C GLY A 177 4.52 -7.02 -6.37
N GLU A 178 4.21 -7.05 -7.67
CA GLU A 178 4.64 -6.05 -8.65
C GLU A 178 4.60 -4.65 -8.07
N GLU A 179 5.72 -3.93 -8.17
CA GLU A 179 5.73 -2.50 -7.90
C GLU A 179 4.64 -1.89 -8.76
N MET A 180 3.58 -1.39 -8.10
CA MET A 180 2.37 -0.89 -8.73
C MET A 180 2.75 0.04 -9.87
N SER A 181 2.33 -0.31 -11.09
CA SER A 181 2.74 0.46 -12.27
C SER A 181 2.13 1.86 -12.19
N GLU A 182 2.77 2.85 -12.83
CA GLU A 182 2.25 4.22 -12.86
C GLU A 182 0.86 4.27 -13.53
N GLU A 183 0.57 3.32 -14.43
CA GLU A 183 -0.73 3.15 -15.09
C GLU A 183 -1.80 2.63 -14.12
N GLU A 184 -1.45 1.67 -13.29
CA GLU A 184 -2.33 1.13 -12.23
C GLU A 184 -2.62 2.20 -11.16
N LEU A 185 -1.62 3.03 -10.85
CA LEU A 185 -1.75 4.19 -9.96
C LEU A 185 -2.69 5.27 -10.55
N ARG A 186 -2.62 5.52 -11.86
CA ARG A 186 -3.58 6.39 -12.57
C ARG A 186 -5.00 5.83 -12.57
N ASP A 187 -5.14 4.52 -12.75
CA ASP A 187 -6.46 3.88 -12.76
C ASP A 187 -7.13 3.98 -11.39
N ILE A 188 -6.39 3.74 -10.30
CA ILE A 188 -6.89 3.89 -8.92
C ILE A 188 -7.33 5.33 -8.62
N VAL A 189 -6.55 6.32 -9.07
CA VAL A 189 -6.86 7.74 -8.85
C VAL A 189 -8.08 8.19 -9.65
N SER A 190 -8.16 7.80 -10.93
CA SER A 190 -9.24 8.22 -11.82
C SER A 190 -10.59 7.58 -11.45
N SER A 191 -10.56 6.36 -10.93
CA SER A 191 -11.74 5.61 -10.46
C SER A 191 -12.17 5.92 -9.03
N HIS A 192 -11.45 6.77 -8.28
CA HIS A 192 -11.76 7.01 -6.86
C HIS A 192 -13.00 7.90 -6.67
N GLU A 193 -14.15 7.30 -6.34
CA GLU A 193 -15.44 7.98 -6.16
C GLU A 193 -15.44 9.08 -5.07
N GLY A 194 -14.47 9.04 -4.14
CA GLY A 194 -14.35 10.03 -3.06
C GLY A 194 -13.75 11.38 -3.46
N LEU A 195 -13.21 11.52 -4.67
CA LEU A 195 -12.60 12.76 -5.15
C LEU A 195 -13.58 13.53 -6.07
N PRO A 196 -13.76 14.86 -5.88
CA PRO A 196 -14.43 15.73 -6.85
C PRO A 196 -13.75 15.69 -8.22
N ASP A 197 -14.53 15.89 -9.29
CA ASP A 197 -14.03 15.78 -10.67
C ASP A 197 -12.86 16.74 -10.97
N ASP A 198 -12.88 17.94 -10.39
CA ASP A 198 -11.82 18.94 -10.55
C ASP A 198 -10.48 18.46 -9.95
N GLU A 199 -10.52 17.77 -8.81
CA GLU A 199 -9.32 17.23 -8.16
C GLU A 199 -8.74 16.05 -8.94
N ARG A 200 -9.60 15.19 -9.52
CA ARG A 200 -9.15 14.09 -10.39
C ARG A 200 -8.45 14.61 -11.63
N ARG A 201 -8.99 15.67 -12.25
CA ARG A 201 -8.39 16.29 -13.43
C ARG A 201 -7.03 16.90 -13.14
N ILE A 202 -6.89 17.59 -11.99
CA ILE A 202 -5.60 18.14 -11.57
C ILE A 202 -4.57 17.04 -11.34
N LEU A 203 -4.96 15.93 -10.68
CA LEU A 203 -4.04 14.81 -10.44
C LEU A 203 -3.58 14.16 -11.75
N ASP A 204 -4.50 13.95 -12.70
CA ASP A 204 -4.18 13.40 -14.01
C ASP A 204 -3.24 14.32 -14.79
N ASP A 205 -3.52 15.63 -14.81
CA ASP A 205 -2.65 16.63 -15.44
C ASP A 205 -1.24 16.61 -14.83
N VAL A 206 -1.12 16.54 -13.50
CA VAL A 206 0.19 16.48 -12.81
C VAL A 206 0.95 15.20 -13.14
N LEU A 207 0.29 14.05 -13.17
CA LEU A 207 0.90 12.78 -13.56
C LEU A 207 1.27 12.76 -15.07
N SER A 208 0.56 13.51 -15.90
CA SER A 208 0.86 13.64 -17.34
C SER A 208 2.09 14.52 -17.61
N LEU A 209 2.36 15.52 -16.78
CA LEU A 209 3.48 16.45 -16.96
C LEU A 209 4.84 15.76 -16.96
N ARG A 210 4.98 14.63 -16.26
CA ARG A 210 6.22 13.84 -16.22
C ARG A 210 6.62 13.30 -17.59
N HIS A 211 5.63 13.03 -18.44
CA HIS A 211 5.80 12.43 -19.76
C HIS A 211 5.72 13.46 -20.89
N ARG A 212 5.33 14.70 -20.60
CA ARG A 212 5.29 15.77 -21.60
C ARG A 212 6.70 16.27 -21.92
N GLN A 213 7.03 16.26 -23.19
CA GLN A 213 8.25 16.87 -23.67
C GLN A 213 8.10 18.39 -23.74
N LEU A 214 9.19 19.14 -23.56
CA LEU A 214 9.18 20.61 -23.68
C LEU A 214 8.68 21.05 -25.06
N SER A 215 8.92 20.24 -26.10
CA SER A 215 8.44 20.45 -27.46
C SER A 215 6.91 20.48 -27.59
N GLU A 216 6.20 19.81 -26.69
CA GLU A 216 4.73 19.73 -26.70
C GLU A 216 4.07 20.94 -26.04
N VAL A 217 4.85 21.77 -25.34
CA VAL A 217 4.36 22.95 -24.60
C VAL A 217 4.96 24.25 -25.14
N MET A 218 6.10 24.20 -25.84
CA MET A 218 6.73 25.37 -26.43
C MET A 218 5.92 25.94 -27.61
N LYS A 219 5.99 27.26 -27.80
CA LYS A 219 5.50 27.89 -29.04
C LYS A 219 6.42 27.52 -30.21
N PRO A 220 5.88 27.11 -31.38
CA PRO A 220 6.68 26.89 -32.58
C PRO A 220 7.45 28.15 -32.97
N ARG A 221 8.71 28.01 -33.43
CA ARG A 221 9.60 29.14 -33.78
C ARG A 221 8.97 30.19 -34.71
N PRO A 222 8.23 29.82 -35.77
CA PRO A 222 7.64 30.80 -36.68
C PRO A 222 6.57 31.68 -36.02
N GLU A 223 6.02 31.27 -34.88
CA GLU A 223 5.00 32.01 -34.14
C GLU A 223 5.56 32.87 -33.00
N ILE A 224 6.89 32.91 -32.85
CA ILE A 224 7.56 33.70 -31.81
C ILE A 224 7.66 35.14 -32.29
N ALA A 225 6.98 36.05 -31.58
CA ALA A 225 7.15 37.49 -31.76
C ALA A 225 8.45 37.96 -31.11
N ALA A 226 9.48 38.23 -31.90
CA ALA A 226 10.79 38.72 -31.45
C ALA A 226 11.02 40.19 -31.81
N LEU A 227 11.87 40.86 -31.04
CA LEU A 227 12.29 42.25 -31.28
C LEU A 227 13.70 42.28 -31.88
N ASP A 228 13.90 43.21 -32.81
CA ASP A 228 15.22 43.48 -33.38
C ASP A 228 16.12 44.22 -32.37
N GLY A 229 17.25 43.62 -32.03
CA GLY A 229 18.25 44.19 -31.13
C GLY A 229 19.20 45.20 -31.77
N THR A 230 19.10 45.43 -33.08
CA THR A 230 19.85 46.46 -33.82
C THR A 230 19.11 47.80 -33.90
N GLY A 231 17.79 47.80 -33.72
CA GLY A 231 16.93 48.98 -33.78
C GLY A 231 16.98 49.87 -32.54
N THR A 232 16.17 50.92 -32.55
CA THR A 232 15.99 51.84 -31.42
C THR A 232 14.92 51.36 -30.44
N VAL A 233 14.98 51.83 -29.19
CA VAL A 233 13.94 51.50 -28.19
C VAL A 233 12.55 51.96 -28.65
N ARG A 234 12.46 53.06 -29.41
CA ARG A 234 11.21 53.58 -29.98
C ARG A 234 10.59 52.62 -30.99
N GLU A 235 11.37 52.09 -31.92
CA GLU A 235 10.89 51.13 -32.93
C GLU A 235 10.38 49.85 -32.26
N ALA A 236 11.15 49.33 -31.29
CA ALA A 236 10.71 48.19 -30.47
C ALA A 236 9.43 48.50 -29.69
N GLY A 237 9.26 49.73 -29.20
CA GLY A 237 8.05 50.19 -28.51
C GLY A 237 6.80 50.21 -29.37
N LEU A 238 6.95 50.62 -30.63
CA LEU A 238 5.86 50.60 -31.63
C LEU A 238 5.49 49.15 -31.98
N ASP A 239 6.48 48.27 -32.11
CA ASP A 239 6.26 46.87 -32.49
C ASP A 239 5.51 46.04 -31.42
N VAL A 240 5.68 46.39 -30.13
CA VAL A 240 4.98 45.70 -29.04
C VAL A 240 3.62 46.30 -28.66
N GLN A 241 3.29 47.50 -29.17
CA GLN A 241 2.12 48.26 -28.70
C GLN A 241 0.80 47.50 -28.85
N ASP A 242 0.65 46.74 -29.94
CA ASP A 242 -0.55 45.98 -30.26
C ASP A 242 -0.41 44.47 -29.97
N ARG A 243 0.62 44.06 -29.21
CA ARG A 243 0.92 42.65 -28.93
C ARG A 243 0.61 42.27 -27.47
N PRO A 244 0.02 41.08 -27.20
CA PRO A 244 -0.48 40.72 -25.87
C PRO A 244 0.59 40.18 -24.90
N TYR A 245 1.87 40.11 -25.30
CA TYR A 245 2.90 39.43 -24.53
C TYR A 245 3.63 40.35 -23.55
N SER A 246 3.98 39.84 -22.38
CA SER A 246 4.75 40.61 -21.39
C SER A 246 6.27 40.54 -21.59
N ARG A 247 6.76 39.55 -22.35
CA ARG A 247 8.18 39.31 -22.60
C ARG A 247 8.40 39.01 -24.08
N TYR A 248 9.42 39.64 -24.64
CA TYR A 248 9.80 39.47 -26.03
C TYR A 248 11.27 39.05 -26.12
N PRO A 249 11.60 37.95 -26.80
CA PRO A 249 12.98 37.65 -27.13
C PRO A 249 13.56 38.75 -28.03
N VAL A 250 14.84 39.07 -27.84
CA VAL A 250 15.59 40.03 -28.64
C VAL A 250 16.57 39.26 -29.51
N MET A 251 16.45 39.41 -30.82
CA MET A 251 17.31 38.77 -31.82
C MET A 251 18.38 39.74 -32.33
N ASP A 252 19.56 39.22 -32.72
CA ASP A 252 20.59 40.02 -33.41
C ASP A 252 20.35 40.02 -34.93
N LYS A 253 20.38 38.83 -35.54
CA LYS A 253 20.30 38.65 -37.01
C LYS A 253 19.12 37.80 -37.45
N SER A 254 18.71 36.86 -36.60
CA SER A 254 17.70 35.84 -36.90
C SER A 254 17.05 35.39 -35.60
N ILE A 255 15.85 34.80 -35.67
CA ILE A 255 15.18 34.13 -34.55
C ILE A 255 16.03 33.00 -33.94
N ASP A 256 17.03 32.49 -34.67
CA ASP A 256 18.00 31.51 -34.17
C ASP A 256 19.12 32.13 -33.31
N ASP A 257 19.28 33.46 -33.37
CA ASP A 257 20.32 34.21 -32.67
C ASP A 257 19.70 35.16 -31.62
N VAL A 258 19.14 34.56 -30.57
CA VAL A 258 18.49 35.26 -29.47
C VAL A 258 19.53 35.68 -28.42
N ILE A 259 19.73 36.99 -28.28
CA ILE A 259 20.66 37.57 -27.31
C ILE A 259 20.08 37.52 -25.88
N GLY A 260 18.76 37.62 -25.75
CA GLY A 260 18.05 37.54 -24.47
C GLY A 260 16.57 37.90 -24.60
N PHE A 261 15.95 38.42 -23.54
CA PHE A 261 14.56 38.91 -23.61
C PHE A 261 14.37 40.23 -22.86
N VAL A 262 13.41 41.03 -23.33
CA VAL A 262 13.00 42.30 -22.71
C VAL A 262 11.57 42.17 -22.18
N HIS A 263 11.35 42.67 -20.97
CA HIS A 263 10.01 42.81 -20.40
C HIS A 263 9.38 44.12 -20.89
N VAL A 264 8.10 44.09 -21.27
CA VAL A 264 7.42 45.26 -21.85
C VAL A 264 7.49 46.51 -20.95
N ARG A 265 7.41 46.31 -19.63
CA ARG A 265 7.61 47.38 -18.62
C ARG A 265 9.00 48.03 -18.72
N ASP A 266 10.05 47.24 -18.85
CA ASP A 266 11.43 47.75 -18.88
C ASP A 266 11.69 48.48 -20.21
N LEU A 267 11.05 48.01 -21.29
CA LEU A 267 11.05 48.68 -22.59
C LEU A 267 10.43 50.09 -22.51
N TYR A 268 9.22 50.21 -21.96
CA TYR A 268 8.58 51.53 -21.80
C TYR A 268 9.36 52.49 -20.90
N GLN A 269 10.06 51.97 -19.87
CA GLN A 269 10.95 52.80 -19.05
C GLN A 269 12.17 53.30 -19.84
N ALA A 270 12.76 52.45 -20.68
CA ALA A 270 13.86 52.85 -21.56
C ALA A 270 13.41 53.89 -22.60
N ILE A 271 12.19 53.76 -23.16
CA ILE A 271 11.61 54.77 -24.08
C ILE A 271 11.46 56.11 -23.37
N ALA A 272 11.01 56.11 -22.12
CA ALA A 272 10.84 57.34 -21.35
C ALA A 272 12.18 58.01 -20.98
N ALA A 273 13.26 57.24 -20.86
CA ALA A 273 14.59 57.74 -20.52
C ALA A 273 15.37 58.26 -21.73
N ASP A 274 15.43 57.48 -22.82
CA ASP A 274 16.07 57.87 -24.09
C ASP A 274 15.38 57.13 -25.26
N PRO A 275 14.45 57.80 -25.97
CA PRO A 275 13.72 57.19 -27.08
C PRO A 275 14.60 56.86 -28.29
N SER A 276 15.72 57.56 -28.46
CA SER A 276 16.70 57.37 -29.54
C SER A 276 17.80 56.37 -29.17
N GLY A 277 17.80 55.90 -27.92
CA GLY A 277 18.76 54.94 -27.44
C GLY A 277 18.71 53.63 -28.23
N PRO A 278 19.82 52.88 -28.25
CA PRO A 278 19.84 51.54 -28.83
C PRO A 278 18.87 50.64 -28.06
N CYS A 279 18.17 49.76 -28.77
CA CYS A 279 17.34 48.72 -28.16
C CYS A 279 18.19 47.97 -27.12
N PRO A 280 17.72 47.77 -25.87
CA PRO A 280 18.62 47.44 -24.78
C PRO A 280 19.17 46.01 -24.89
N ARG A 281 20.34 45.87 -25.54
CA ARG A 281 21.11 44.61 -25.54
C ARG A 281 21.57 44.22 -24.13
N SER A 282 21.74 45.21 -23.24
CA SER A 282 22.22 45.05 -21.86
C SER A 282 21.12 44.84 -20.82
N SER A 283 19.86 45.18 -21.13
CA SER A 283 18.71 44.83 -20.26
C SER A 283 18.06 43.51 -20.68
N ALA A 284 18.50 42.94 -21.81
CA ALA A 284 18.16 41.59 -22.22
C ALA A 284 18.69 40.63 -21.15
N ARG A 285 17.78 40.20 -20.28
CA ARG A 285 18.10 39.19 -19.27
C ARG A 285 18.46 37.91 -20.03
N SER A 286 19.57 37.27 -19.67
CA SER A 286 19.90 35.99 -20.28
C SER A 286 18.72 35.04 -20.09
N PRO A 287 18.40 34.17 -21.07
CA PRO A 287 17.29 33.22 -20.96
C PRO A 287 17.37 32.34 -19.70
N THR A 288 18.57 32.21 -19.13
CA THR A 288 18.91 31.44 -17.93
C THR A 288 18.98 32.25 -16.64
N SER A 289 18.84 33.59 -16.67
CA SER A 289 18.98 34.42 -15.48
C SER A 289 17.76 34.33 -14.56
N ARG A 290 17.82 33.37 -13.63
CA ARG A 290 17.02 33.42 -12.40
C ARG A 290 17.26 34.76 -11.73
N ARG A 291 16.18 35.47 -11.37
CA ARG A 291 16.26 36.59 -10.41
C ARG A 291 17.09 36.12 -9.19
N PRO A 292 18.09 36.86 -8.72
CA PRO A 292 18.56 36.69 -7.36
C PRO A 292 17.36 36.96 -6.45
N ARG A 293 17.07 36.02 -5.54
CA ARG A 293 16.11 36.22 -4.46
C ARG A 293 16.50 37.50 -3.73
N ALA A 294 15.67 38.53 -3.85
CA ALA A 294 15.80 39.72 -3.03
C ALA A 294 15.49 39.33 -1.58
N CYS A 295 16.48 39.54 -0.71
CA CYS A 295 16.35 39.83 0.72
C CYS A 295 15.33 39.02 1.52
N SER A 296 15.82 37.99 2.21
CA SER A 296 15.34 37.71 3.56
C SER A 296 15.58 38.96 4.42
N ARG A 297 14.54 39.77 4.59
CA ARG A 297 14.46 40.70 5.72
C ARG A 297 14.58 39.85 6.99
N ARG A 298 15.72 39.95 7.67
CA ARG A 298 15.77 39.78 9.12
C ARG A 298 14.81 40.79 9.72
N SER A 299 13.67 40.31 10.21
CA SER A 299 12.90 40.99 11.24
C SER A 299 12.93 40.10 12.47
N ARG A 300 13.59 40.61 13.51
CA ARG A 300 13.57 40.28 14.94
C ARG A 300 13.22 38.84 15.33
#